data_AF-A0A4Q5A1J2-F1
#
_entry.id   AF-A0A4Q5A1J2-F1
#
_cell.length_a   1.000
_cell.length_b   1.000
_cell.length_c   1.000
_cell.angle_alpha   90.00
_cell.angle_beta   90.00
_cell.angle_gamma   90.00
#
_symmetry.space_group_name_H-M   'P 1'
#
loop_
_entity.id
_entity.type
_entity.pdbx_description
1 polymer ?
#
loop_
_entity_poly.entity_id
_entity_poly.type
_entity_poly.pdbx_seq_one_letter_code
_entity_poly.pdbx_strand_id
1 'polypeptide(L)'
;MDGGLDERMFGAIIRSMLDIARTSENHTWFLEKEDFTSGELTDDDWRRFLGDVAWLAAQHPALHIESVIEVPAPDWRDADDYVAAFYGRFPDLFDEEPAIEEVWRSFEHRHTQGFLGLPFPLTLIYIRKP
;
A
#
# COMPACT_ATOMS: atom_id res chain seq x y z
N MET A 1 -3.24 23.51 -7.23
CA MET A 1 -2.74 22.82 -6.04
C MET A 1 -2.55 21.40 -6.53
N ASP A 2 -1.32 21.03 -6.86
CA ASP A 2 -0.95 19.68 -7.26
C ASP A 2 -1.35 18.72 -6.12
N GLY A 3 -2.43 17.97 -6.34
CA GLY A 3 -3.08 17.15 -5.30
C GLY A 3 -2.55 15.72 -5.21
N GLY A 4 -1.70 15.32 -6.16
CA GLY A 4 -1.11 13.98 -6.24
C GLY A 4 0.09 13.82 -5.31
N LEU A 5 0.33 12.60 -4.84
CA LEU A 5 1.54 12.28 -4.08
C LEU A 5 2.79 12.36 -4.98
N ASP A 6 3.79 13.14 -4.58
CA ASP A 6 5.08 13.18 -5.29
C ASP A 6 5.82 11.84 -5.12
N GLU A 7 5.85 11.06 -6.20
CA GLU A 7 6.52 9.76 -6.30
C GLU A 7 8.01 9.80 -5.88
N ARG A 8 8.67 10.97 -5.95
CA ARG A 8 10.08 11.14 -5.59
C ARG A 8 10.33 11.06 -4.08
N MET A 9 9.29 11.15 -3.26
CA MET A 9 9.39 11.00 -1.81
C MET A 9 9.57 9.54 -1.38
N PHE A 10 9.29 8.59 -2.28
CA PHE A 10 9.23 7.17 -1.95
C PHE A 10 10.50 6.42 -2.34
N GLY A 11 10.75 5.31 -1.64
CA GLY A 11 11.86 4.41 -1.88
C GLY A 11 11.76 3.68 -3.22
N ALA A 12 12.82 2.93 -3.53
CA ALA A 12 12.98 2.23 -4.81
C ALA A 12 11.81 1.28 -5.11
N ILE A 13 11.29 0.58 -4.09
CA ILE A 13 10.20 -0.39 -4.24
C ILE A 13 8.90 0.25 -4.74
N ILE A 14 8.40 1.29 -4.05
CA ILE A 14 7.16 1.98 -4.47
C ILE A 14 7.30 2.55 -5.88
N ARG A 15 8.46 3.14 -6.18
CA ARG A 15 8.71 3.74 -7.50
C ARG A 15 8.79 2.68 -8.60
N SER A 16 9.45 1.55 -8.34
CA SER A 16 9.55 0.43 -9.27
C SER A 16 8.16 -0.17 -9.56
N MET A 17 7.38 -0.41 -8.50
CA MET A 17 6.03 -0.94 -8.65
C MET A 17 5.09 0.03 -9.35
N LEU A 18 5.26 1.33 -9.15
CA LEU A 18 4.46 2.35 -9.85
C LEU A 18 4.77 2.36 -11.36
N ASP A 19 6.04 2.20 -11.73
CA ASP A 19 6.46 2.10 -13.13
C ASP A 19 5.88 0.84 -13.80
N ILE A 20 5.97 -0.31 -13.13
CA ILE A 20 5.37 -1.57 -13.58
C ILE A 20 3.84 -1.42 -13.71
N ALA A 21 3.19 -0.83 -12.72
CA ALA A 21 1.74 -0.68 -12.71
C ALA A 21 1.22 0.25 -13.81
N ARG A 22 1.97 1.30 -14.16
CA ARG A 22 1.63 2.20 -15.27
C ARG A 22 1.86 1.59 -16.65
N THR A 23 2.70 0.57 -16.76
CA THR A 23 3.08 -0.06 -18.04
C THR A 23 2.41 -1.41 -18.28
N SER A 24 1.64 -1.91 -17.31
CA SER A 24 1.00 -3.22 -17.34
C SER A 24 -0.53 -3.08 -17.26
N GLU A 25 -1.27 -3.83 -18.10
CA GLU A 25 -2.73 -3.93 -18.01
C GLU A 25 -3.22 -4.80 -16.85
N ASN A 26 -2.31 -5.36 -16.05
CA ASN A 26 -2.67 -6.14 -14.87
C ASN A 26 -3.27 -5.24 -13.78
N HIS A 27 -4.04 -5.83 -12.86
CA HIS A 27 -4.59 -5.14 -11.69
C HIS A 27 -4.02 -5.67 -10.38
N THR A 28 -2.95 -6.46 -10.46
CA THR A 28 -2.21 -6.96 -9.30
C THR A 28 -0.76 -7.12 -9.72
N TRP A 29 0.14 -6.59 -8.90
CA TRP A 29 1.59 -6.63 -9.11
C TRP A 29 2.24 -7.17 -7.86
N PHE A 30 3.14 -8.12 -8.03
CA PHE A 30 3.83 -8.78 -6.92
C PHE A 30 5.25 -8.26 -6.84
N LEU A 31 5.68 -8.01 -5.61
CA LEU A 31 7.08 -7.87 -5.27
C LEU A 31 7.57 -9.26 -4.87
N GLU A 32 8.39 -9.85 -5.72
CA GLU A 32 8.79 -11.24 -5.60
C GLU A 32 9.90 -11.39 -4.54
N LYS A 33 9.95 -12.55 -3.90
CA LYS A 33 11.02 -12.83 -2.93
C LYS A 33 12.39 -12.91 -3.61
N GLU A 34 12.39 -13.33 -4.88
CA GLU A 34 13.57 -13.44 -5.73
C GLU A 34 14.34 -12.13 -5.84
N ASP A 35 13.65 -10.98 -5.88
CA ASP A 35 14.25 -9.64 -6.00
C ASP A 35 15.20 -9.31 -4.83
N PHE A 36 14.93 -9.86 -3.64
CA PHE A 36 15.81 -9.73 -2.48
C PHE A 36 16.94 -10.75 -2.49
N THR A 37 16.63 -11.99 -2.86
CA THR A 37 17.65 -13.06 -2.87
C THR A 37 18.69 -12.91 -3.98
N SER A 38 18.32 -12.27 -5.10
CA SER A 38 19.21 -11.93 -6.20
C SER A 38 20.13 -10.74 -5.87
N GLY A 39 19.80 -9.97 -4.84
CA GLY A 39 20.51 -8.75 -4.43
C GLY A 39 20.08 -7.50 -5.20
N GLU A 40 19.00 -7.55 -5.98
CA GLU A 40 18.41 -6.37 -6.61
C GLU A 40 17.83 -5.40 -5.56
N LEU A 41 17.23 -5.96 -4.51
CA LEU A 41 16.72 -5.21 -3.36
C LEU A 41 17.44 -5.61 -2.06
N THR A 42 17.63 -4.62 -1.20
CA THR A 42 18.33 -4.79 0.09
C THR A 42 17.37 -4.76 1.28
N ASP A 43 17.86 -5.20 2.44
CA ASP A 43 17.13 -5.04 3.72
C ASP A 43 16.83 -3.58 4.06
N ASP A 44 17.65 -2.63 3.59
CA ASP A 44 17.41 -1.20 3.78
C ASP A 44 16.29 -0.70 2.87
N ASP A 45 16.19 -1.21 1.64
CA ASP A 45 15.07 -0.94 0.74
C ASP A 45 13.75 -1.46 1.34
N TRP A 46 13.77 -2.67 1.91
CA TRP A 46 12.61 -3.24 2.62
C TRP A 46 12.19 -2.36 3.80
N ARG A 47 13.13 -1.95 4.65
CA ARG A 47 12.83 -1.09 5.81
C ARG A 47 12.28 0.27 5.37
N ARG A 48 12.81 0.83 4.29
CA ARG A 48 12.30 2.06 3.70
C ARG A 48 10.85 1.87 3.20
N PHE A 49 10.59 0.78 2.49
CA PHE A 49 9.26 0.45 1.99
C PHE A 49 8.21 0.32 3.11
N LEU A 50 8.52 -0.38 4.21
CA LEU A 50 7.60 -0.46 5.35
C LEU A 50 7.29 0.92 5.94
N GLY A 51 8.29 1.80 6.00
CA GLY A 51 8.11 3.19 6.44
C GLY A 51 7.23 4.00 5.48
N ASP A 52 7.40 3.81 4.18
CA ASP A 52 6.59 4.45 3.14
C ASP A 52 5.12 4.00 3.23
N VAL A 53 4.86 2.70 3.40
CA VAL A 53 3.50 2.15 3.59
C VAL A 53 2.84 2.70 4.86
N ALA A 54 3.58 2.73 5.98
CA ALA A 54 3.07 3.30 7.22
C ALA A 54 2.75 4.80 7.09
N TRP A 55 3.56 5.54 6.33
CA TRP A 55 3.31 6.95 6.04
C TRP A 55 2.06 7.14 5.17
N LEU A 56 1.89 6.33 4.11
CA LEU A 56 0.68 6.34 3.27
C LEU A 56 -0.58 6.09 4.09
N ALA A 57 -0.55 5.08 4.97
CA ALA A 57 -1.64 4.76 5.89
C ALA A 57 -2.01 5.96 6.77
N ALA A 58 -1.00 6.69 7.27
CA ALA A 58 -1.20 7.81 8.18
C ALA A 58 -1.73 9.06 7.47
N GLN A 59 -1.31 9.33 6.23
CA GLN A 59 -1.82 10.45 5.44
C GLN A 59 -3.24 10.23 4.94
N HIS A 60 -3.62 8.98 4.70
CA HIS A 60 -4.92 8.62 4.16
C HIS A 60 -5.66 7.60 5.02
N PRO A 61 -6.10 7.92 6.25
CA PRO A 61 -6.75 6.95 7.13
C PRO A 61 -8.06 6.36 6.58
N ALA A 62 -8.69 7.05 5.63
CA ALA A 62 -9.89 6.59 4.93
C ALA A 62 -9.59 5.60 3.79
N LEU A 63 -8.36 5.63 3.26
CA LEU A 63 -7.85 4.60 2.38
C LEU A 63 -7.37 3.48 3.29
N HIS A 64 -8.13 2.40 3.34
CA HIS A 64 -7.67 1.12 3.85
C HIS A 64 -6.45 0.69 3.02
N ILE A 65 -5.25 1.14 3.41
CA ILE A 65 -4.03 0.94 2.63
C ILE A 65 -3.75 -0.54 2.44
N GLU A 66 -4.15 -1.37 3.40
CA GLU A 66 -4.12 -2.82 3.37
C GLU A 66 -4.96 -3.43 2.23
N SER A 67 -5.94 -2.68 1.70
CA SER A 67 -6.72 -3.07 0.51
C SER A 67 -6.07 -2.68 -0.81
N VAL A 68 -4.94 -1.97 -0.76
CA VAL A 68 -4.17 -1.49 -1.93
C VAL A 68 -2.77 -2.09 -1.95
N ILE A 69 -2.15 -2.25 -0.78
CA ILE A 69 -0.84 -2.85 -0.58
C ILE A 69 -0.97 -3.91 0.51
N GLU A 70 -0.77 -5.17 0.16
CA GLU A 70 -0.65 -6.28 1.11
C GLU A 70 0.83 -6.53 1.41
N VAL A 71 1.14 -6.68 2.70
CA VAL A 71 2.44 -7.12 3.20
C VAL A 71 2.19 -8.36 4.07
N PRO A 72 2.43 -9.58 3.55
CA PRO A 72 2.11 -10.82 4.27
C PRO A 72 2.89 -10.97 5.59
N ALA A 73 4.14 -10.53 5.60
CA ALA A 73 5.02 -10.61 6.76
C ALA A 73 5.90 -9.34 6.90
N PRO A 74 6.18 -8.87 8.12
CA PRO A 74 7.04 -7.70 8.35
C PRO A 74 8.52 -7.97 8.04
N ASP A 75 8.97 -9.23 8.14
CA ASP A 75 10.26 -9.66 7.59
C ASP A 75 9.99 -10.40 6.27
N TRP A 76 10.55 -9.90 5.18
CA TRP A 76 10.38 -10.47 3.84
C TRP A 76 10.88 -11.92 3.76
N ARG A 77 11.79 -12.33 4.66
CA ARG A 77 12.31 -13.71 4.72
C ARG A 77 11.25 -14.71 5.11
N ASP A 78 10.27 -14.28 5.90
CA ASP A 78 9.18 -15.11 6.41
C ASP A 78 8.01 -15.24 5.42
N ALA A 79 8.04 -14.50 4.30
CA ALA A 79 7.03 -14.62 3.26
C ALA A 79 7.23 -15.92 2.45
N ASP A 80 6.14 -16.62 2.13
CA ASP A 80 6.19 -17.89 1.40
C ASP A 80 6.44 -17.68 -0.12
N ASP A 81 5.56 -16.94 -0.79
CA ASP A 81 5.59 -16.77 -2.25
C ASP A 81 6.08 -15.36 -2.65
N TYR A 82 5.37 -14.31 -2.24
CA TYR A 82 5.70 -12.91 -2.54
C TYR A 82 5.82 -12.12 -1.25
N VAL A 83 6.62 -11.05 -1.27
CA VAL A 83 6.89 -10.25 -0.06
C VAL A 83 5.94 -9.06 0.08
N ALA A 84 5.37 -8.59 -1.02
CA ALA A 84 4.28 -7.62 -1.04
C ALA A 84 3.44 -7.74 -2.31
N ALA A 85 2.16 -7.39 -2.24
CA ALA A 85 1.28 -7.31 -3.39
C ALA A 85 0.64 -5.93 -3.48
N PHE A 86 0.55 -5.41 -4.70
CA PHE A 86 -0.03 -4.11 -5.03
C PHE A 86 -1.27 -4.35 -5.88
N TYR A 87 -2.41 -3.84 -5.45
CA TYR A 87 -3.70 -4.05 -6.13
C TYR A 87 -4.09 -2.85 -6.99
N GLY A 88 -5.00 -3.09 -7.94
CA GLY A 88 -5.25 -2.22 -9.09
C GLY A 88 -5.49 -0.72 -8.84
N ARG A 89 -5.80 -0.30 -7.61
CA ARG A 89 -5.92 1.12 -7.22
C ARG A 89 -4.61 1.75 -6.73
N PHE A 90 -3.51 1.01 -6.79
CA PHE A 90 -2.21 1.48 -6.33
C PHE A 90 -1.70 2.71 -7.11
N PRO A 91 -1.79 2.77 -8.45
CA PRO A 91 -1.42 3.98 -9.19
C PRO A 91 -2.26 5.21 -8.81
N ASP A 92 -3.56 5.01 -8.55
CA ASP A 92 -4.51 6.07 -8.20
C ASP A 92 -4.11 6.85 -6.92
N LEU A 93 -3.25 6.28 -6.07
CA LEU A 93 -2.70 6.98 -4.90
C LEU A 93 -1.82 8.19 -5.29
N PHE A 94 -1.28 8.19 -6.51
CA PHE A 94 -0.27 9.15 -6.97
C PHE A 94 -0.80 10.12 -8.04
N ASP A 95 -2.02 9.92 -8.52
CA ASP A 95 -2.61 10.77 -9.55
C ASP A 95 -3.24 12.05 -8.94
N GLU A 96 -3.15 13.17 -9.68
CA GLU A 96 -3.53 14.52 -9.19
C GLU A 96 -5.03 14.73 -8.97
N GLU A 97 -5.88 13.95 -9.66
CA GLU A 97 -7.31 13.90 -9.38
C GLU A 97 -7.60 12.65 -8.57
N PRO A 98 -7.87 12.80 -7.25
CA PRO A 98 -8.30 11.66 -6.48
C PRO A 98 -9.67 11.22 -7.00
N ALA A 99 -9.71 10.14 -7.77
CA ALA A 99 -10.92 9.31 -7.93
C ALA A 99 -11.40 8.73 -6.58
N ILE A 100 -10.77 9.12 -5.46
CA ILE A 100 -11.20 8.89 -4.08
C ILE A 100 -12.64 9.40 -3.86
N GLU A 101 -13.14 10.40 -4.59
CA GLU A 101 -14.56 10.78 -4.50
C GLU A 101 -15.52 9.67 -4.98
N GLU A 102 -15.15 8.87 -5.99
CA GLU A 102 -15.92 7.68 -6.42
C GLU A 102 -15.72 6.48 -5.48
N VAL A 103 -14.60 6.41 -4.78
CA VAL A 103 -14.32 5.38 -3.76
C VAL A 103 -15.33 5.46 -2.61
N TRP A 104 -15.70 6.66 -2.17
CA TRP A 104 -16.68 6.85 -1.09
C TRP A 104 -18.07 6.31 -1.45
N ARG A 105 -18.56 6.58 -2.67
CA ARG A 105 -19.88 6.07 -3.11
C ARG A 105 -19.91 4.56 -3.26
N SER A 106 -18.84 3.95 -3.76
CA SER A 106 -18.79 2.49 -3.94
C SER A 106 -18.62 1.73 -2.62
N PHE A 107 -17.93 2.30 -1.62
CA PHE A 107 -17.72 1.67 -0.32
C PHE A 107 -18.97 1.76 0.58
N GLU A 108 -19.65 2.92 0.62
CA GLU A 108 -20.93 3.05 1.32
C GLU A 108 -22.00 2.09 0.77
N HIS A 109 -22.02 1.87 -0.55
CA HIS A 109 -23.00 0.97 -1.18
C HIS A 109 -22.76 -0.50 -0.85
N ARG A 110 -21.51 -0.95 -0.67
CA ARG A 110 -21.21 -2.33 -0.25
C ARG A 110 -21.47 -2.56 1.24
N HIS A 111 -21.18 -1.58 2.10
CA HIS A 111 -21.36 -1.73 3.54
C HIS A 111 -22.80 -1.56 4.03
N THR A 112 -23.70 -0.98 3.23
CA THR A 112 -25.13 -0.89 3.59
C THR A 112 -25.96 -2.11 3.20
N GLN A 113 -25.40 -3.08 2.47
CA GLN A 113 -26.14 -4.28 2.02
C GLN A 113 -25.57 -5.61 2.54
N GLY A 114 -24.53 -5.60 3.38
CA GLY A 114 -23.85 -6.83 3.79
C GLY A 114 -23.45 -6.88 5.26
N PHE A 115 -24.35 -7.45 6.07
CA PHE A 115 -24.05 -8.30 7.23
C PHE A 115 -23.45 -7.73 8.53
N LEU A 116 -24.15 -8.08 9.62
CA LEU A 116 -23.66 -8.28 10.98
C LEU A 116 -22.25 -8.92 11.04
N GLY A 117 -21.38 -8.41 11.90
CA GLY A 117 -20.43 -9.26 12.64
C GLY A 117 -19.01 -8.71 12.83
N LEU A 118 -18.77 -8.19 14.04
CA LEU A 118 -17.50 -8.04 14.77
C LEU A 118 -16.67 -6.74 14.58
N PRO A 119 -16.26 -6.09 15.70
CA PRO A 119 -15.24 -5.05 15.71
C PRO A 119 -13.85 -5.69 15.88
N PHE A 120 -12.93 -5.47 14.94
CA PHE A 120 -11.51 -5.76 15.19
C PHE A 120 -10.83 -4.55 15.86
N PRO A 121 -9.97 -4.77 16.87
CA PRO A 121 -9.45 -3.71 17.72
C PRO A 121 -8.26 -3.00 17.06
N LEU A 122 -8.40 -1.70 16.80
CA LEU A 122 -7.29 -0.77 16.57
C LEU A 122 -6.43 -0.71 17.84
N THR A 123 -5.28 -1.39 17.84
CA THR A 123 -4.24 -1.14 18.84
C THR A 123 -3.51 0.14 18.47
N LEU A 124 -3.94 1.26 19.05
CA LEU A 124 -3.23 2.54 19.04
C LEU A 124 -1.90 2.40 19.82
N ILE A 125 -0.77 2.42 19.12
CA ILE A 125 0.53 2.65 19.77
C ILE A 125 0.67 4.15 20.02
N TYR A 126 0.41 4.56 21.26
CA TYR A 126 0.60 5.93 21.76
C TYR A 126 2.08 6.17 22.08
N ILE A 127 2.80 6.93 21.25
CA ILE A 127 4.14 7.44 21.61
C ILE A 127 3.97 8.83 22.24
N ARG A 128 4.08 8.87 23.57
CA ARG A 128 4.13 10.07 24.40
C ARG A 128 5.46 10.80 24.15
N LYS A 129 5.43 12.06 23.72
CA LYS A 129 6.61 12.95 23.76
C LYS A 129 6.76 13.59 25.15
N PRO A 130 8.00 13.91 25.58
CA PRO A 130 8.31 14.43 26.91
C PRO A 130 7.75 15.84 27.15
#